data_AF-A0A1G9ESS7-F1
#
_entry.id   AF-A0A1G9ESS7-F1
#
_cell.length_a   1.000
_cell.length_b   1.000
_cell.length_c   1.000
_cell.angle_alpha   90.00
_cell.angle_beta   90.00
_cell.angle_gamma   90.00
#
_symmetry.space_group_name_H-M   'P 1'
#
loop_
_entity.id
_entity.type
_entity.pdbx_description
1 polymer ?
#
loop_
_entity_poly.entity_id
_entity_poly.type
_entity_poly.pdbx_seq_one_letter_code
_entity_poly.pdbx_strand_id
1 'polypeptide(L)'
;MSDLAGPPIWDAVTGDPSLVLDRETARKIADDQRRWTRTWLYPVARPVSRVLALVILVLKRITPVRWTAHRLMDRLCIWFLRRFVSPLAVELLIRHFVIETNLLNFIVRNTDTAIEPVALRPTDLAGLGDAAVIEHDVNVYVVLAGLGPVARRADPDFTGLDIPELDAEPERVRLMRLDIQTALCLMNLPFAACLTPEEYRRAVHSMRFDDSILAILAEITGDPTFLRWCNGDLSVRVDSNADVPHAVYRHAVICEYAHEHLRRLAARA
;
A
#
# COMPACT_ATOMS: atom_id res chain seq x y z
N MET A 1 23.57 -36.02 -14.33
CA MET A 1 23.04 -35.60 -13.02
C MET A 1 22.10 -34.44 -13.29
N SER A 2 20.80 -34.68 -13.20
CA SER A 2 19.78 -33.65 -13.44
C SER A 2 20.00 -32.52 -12.45
N ASP A 3 20.07 -31.29 -12.93
CA ASP A 3 20.21 -30.09 -12.11
C ASP A 3 18.88 -29.84 -11.38
N LEU A 4 18.67 -30.59 -10.30
CA LEU A 4 17.48 -30.53 -9.43
C LEU A 4 17.34 -29.18 -8.71
N ALA A 5 18.30 -28.27 -8.88
CA ALA A 5 18.30 -26.97 -8.23
C ALA A 5 17.19 -26.04 -8.75
N GLY A 6 16.72 -26.24 -10.00
CA GLY A 6 15.71 -25.38 -10.62
C GLY A 6 16.14 -23.89 -10.70
N PRO A 7 15.31 -23.02 -11.28
CA PRO A 7 15.57 -21.59 -11.24
C PRO A 7 15.36 -21.04 -9.81
N PRO A 8 16.16 -20.06 -9.37
CA PRO A 8 15.88 -19.31 -8.15
C PRO A 8 14.45 -18.75 -8.14
N ILE A 9 13.81 -18.72 -6.97
CA ILE A 9 12.38 -18.34 -6.81
C ILE A 9 12.04 -17.04 -7.55
N TRP A 10 12.87 -16.01 -7.37
CA TRP A 10 12.64 -14.69 -7.96
C TRP A 10 12.90 -14.64 -9.47
N ASP A 11 13.74 -15.51 -10.01
CA ASP A 11 13.94 -15.61 -11.46
C ASP A 11 12.70 -16.26 -12.11
N ALA A 12 12.10 -17.25 -11.44
CA ALA A 12 10.84 -17.84 -11.87
C ALA A 12 9.67 -16.84 -11.81
N VAL A 13 9.56 -16.06 -10.72
CA VAL A 13 8.50 -15.05 -10.57
C VAL A 13 8.64 -13.91 -11.59
N THR A 14 9.84 -13.36 -11.77
CA THR A 14 10.05 -12.25 -12.72
C THR A 14 10.04 -12.69 -14.18
N GLY A 15 10.30 -13.98 -14.44
CA GLY A 15 10.19 -14.62 -15.75
C GLY A 15 8.78 -15.10 -16.11
N ASP A 16 7.82 -15.07 -15.17
CA ASP A 16 6.45 -15.53 -15.40
C ASP A 16 5.74 -14.64 -16.44
N PRO A 17 5.38 -15.16 -17.62
CA PRO A 17 4.71 -14.38 -18.65
C PRO A 17 3.28 -13.98 -18.26
N SER A 18 2.68 -14.63 -17.25
CA SER A 18 1.35 -14.31 -16.73
C SER A 18 1.38 -13.17 -15.69
N LEU A 19 2.56 -12.72 -15.26
CA LEU A 19 2.70 -11.63 -14.32
C LEU A 19 2.14 -10.33 -14.90
N VAL A 20 1.13 -9.77 -14.23
CA VAL A 20 0.48 -8.53 -14.67
C VAL A 20 1.31 -7.30 -14.32
N LEU A 21 2.18 -7.36 -13.31
CA LEU A 21 3.05 -6.24 -12.97
C LEU A 21 3.97 -5.82 -14.12
N ASP A 22 4.32 -4.54 -14.14
CA ASP A 22 5.39 -4.04 -14.97
C ASP A 22 6.72 -4.75 -14.62
N ARG A 23 7.54 -5.01 -15.64
CA ARG A 23 8.78 -5.80 -15.48
C ARG A 23 9.80 -5.08 -14.61
N GLU A 24 9.86 -3.75 -14.67
CA GLU A 24 10.76 -2.98 -13.82
C GLU A 24 10.29 -3.03 -12.37
N THR A 25 8.99 -2.82 -12.11
CA THR A 25 8.41 -2.93 -10.77
C THR A 25 8.59 -4.33 -10.18
N ALA A 26 8.37 -5.38 -10.98
CA ALA A 26 8.58 -6.76 -10.54
C ALA A 26 10.04 -7.04 -10.13
N ARG A 27 11.02 -6.48 -10.87
CA ARG A 27 12.44 -6.55 -10.51
C ARG A 27 12.73 -5.78 -9.23
N LYS A 28 12.19 -4.57 -9.08
CA LYS A 28 12.32 -3.74 -7.86
C LYS A 28 11.81 -4.50 -6.63
N ILE A 29 10.64 -5.12 -6.73
CA ILE A 29 10.09 -5.96 -5.65
C ILE A 29 11.01 -7.16 -5.38
N ALA A 30 11.44 -7.88 -6.42
CA ALA A 30 12.34 -9.03 -6.26
C ALA A 30 13.67 -8.66 -5.58
N ASP A 31 14.30 -7.56 -6.01
CA ASP A 31 15.56 -7.08 -5.44
C ASP A 31 15.42 -6.65 -3.98
N ASP A 32 14.28 -6.04 -3.62
CA ASP A 32 13.97 -5.72 -2.22
C ASP A 32 13.80 -6.99 -1.38
N GLN A 33 13.09 -7.99 -1.90
CA GLN A 33 12.81 -9.24 -1.21
C GLN A 33 14.02 -10.20 -1.14
N ARG A 34 15.07 -9.98 -1.94
CA ARG A 34 16.36 -10.72 -1.85
C ARG A 34 17.28 -10.21 -0.73
N ARG A 35 16.94 -9.10 -0.06
CA ARG A 35 17.77 -8.51 1.01
C ARG A 35 17.91 -9.46 2.20
N TRP A 36 19.08 -9.44 2.83
CA TRP A 36 19.35 -10.25 4.03
C TRP A 36 18.39 -9.94 5.19
N THR A 37 17.88 -8.70 5.29
CA THR A 37 16.90 -8.31 6.30
C THR A 37 15.60 -9.10 6.14
N ARG A 38 15.20 -9.41 4.90
CA ARG A 38 14.02 -10.22 4.61
C ARG A 38 14.17 -11.67 5.06
N THR A 39 15.39 -12.22 4.95
CA THR A 39 15.70 -13.60 5.33
C THR A 39 15.87 -13.75 6.85
N TRP A 40 16.58 -12.82 7.49
CA TRP A 40 17.02 -12.99 8.88
C TRP A 40 16.23 -12.13 9.88
N LEU A 41 15.92 -10.88 9.52
CA LEU A 41 15.30 -9.93 10.45
C LEU A 41 13.77 -10.02 10.43
N TYR A 42 13.15 -10.12 9.25
CA TYR A 42 11.69 -10.20 9.11
C TYR A 42 11.03 -11.32 9.92
N PRO A 43 11.53 -12.57 9.95
CA PRO A 43 10.90 -13.65 10.73
C PRO A 43 10.82 -13.36 12.22
N VAL A 44 11.75 -12.56 12.75
CA VAL A 44 11.79 -12.13 14.15
C VAL A 44 11.01 -10.81 14.35
N ALA A 45 11.19 -9.85 13.45
CA ALA A 45 10.53 -8.55 13.51
C ALA A 45 9.01 -8.66 13.42
N ARG A 46 8.48 -9.61 12.64
CA ARG A 46 7.04 -9.82 12.46
C ARG A 46 6.32 -10.20 13.77
N PRO A 47 6.67 -11.25 14.52
CA PRO A 47 6.03 -11.54 15.80
C PRO A 47 6.31 -10.46 16.85
N VAL A 48 7.54 -9.91 16.90
CA VAL A 48 7.89 -8.86 17.88
C VAL A 48 7.06 -7.60 17.67
N SER A 49 6.94 -7.11 16.43
CA SER A 49 6.13 -5.92 16.12
C SER A 49 4.67 -6.10 16.48
N ARG A 50 4.10 -7.28 16.25
CA ARG A 50 2.72 -7.59 16.63
C ARG A 50 2.51 -7.56 18.14
N VAL A 51 3.42 -8.18 18.91
CA VAL A 51 3.35 -8.15 20.38
C VAL A 51 3.49 -6.73 20.90
N LEU A 52 4.44 -5.95 20.37
CA LEU A 52 4.62 -4.55 20.76
C LEU A 52 3.40 -3.69 20.41
N ALA A 53 2.85 -3.82 19.20
CA ALA A 53 1.64 -3.11 18.81
C ALA A 53 0.45 -3.48 19.71
N LEU A 54 0.28 -4.77 20.03
CA LEU A 54 -0.76 -5.21 20.97
C LEU A 54 -0.55 -4.59 22.36
N VAL A 55 0.67 -4.62 22.90
CA VAL A 55 0.99 -4.02 24.19
C VAL A 55 0.68 -2.52 24.18
N ILE A 56 1.08 -1.79 23.14
CA ILE A 56 0.78 -0.37 22.98
C ILE A 56 -0.74 -0.13 22.98
N LEU A 57 -1.50 -0.90 22.19
CA LEU A 57 -2.96 -0.74 22.11
C LEU A 57 -3.66 -1.08 23.43
N VAL A 58 -3.20 -2.11 24.15
CA VAL A 58 -3.71 -2.47 25.48
C VAL A 58 -3.41 -1.37 26.49
N LEU A 59 -2.18 -0.86 26.53
CA LEU A 59 -1.79 0.25 27.40
C LEU A 59 -2.65 1.48 27.12
N LYS A 60 -2.80 1.87 25.84
CA LYS A 60 -3.66 2.99 25.44
C LYS A 60 -5.13 2.80 25.80
N ARG A 61 -5.61 1.56 25.85
CA ARG A 61 -6.99 1.24 26.27
C ARG A 61 -7.18 1.34 27.78
N ILE A 62 -6.15 1.04 28.57
CA ILE A 62 -6.17 1.13 30.03
C ILE A 62 -5.99 2.58 30.49
N THR A 63 -5.21 3.38 29.76
CA THR A 63 -5.06 4.81 30.06
C THR A 63 -6.30 5.59 29.61
N PRO A 64 -6.97 6.36 30.49
CA PRO A 64 -8.17 7.12 30.12
C PRO A 64 -7.88 8.35 29.24
N VAL A 65 -6.60 8.66 29.03
CA VAL A 65 -6.14 9.84 28.31
C VAL A 65 -6.03 9.54 26.82
N ARG A 66 -6.93 10.13 26.02
CA ARG A 66 -6.91 10.03 24.55
C ARG A 66 -6.02 11.13 23.99
N TRP A 67 -4.75 10.82 23.72
CA TRP A 67 -3.85 11.73 23.01
C TRP A 67 -3.60 11.28 21.58
N THR A 68 -3.56 12.25 20.68
CA THR A 68 -3.12 12.12 19.29
C THR A 68 -1.88 12.98 19.08
N ALA A 69 -0.91 12.44 18.36
CA ALA A 69 0.32 13.15 18.07
C ALA A 69 0.72 12.96 16.60
N HIS A 70 -0.13 13.41 15.67
CA HIS A 70 0.08 13.25 14.22
C HIS A 70 1.43 13.80 13.76
N ARG A 71 1.80 15.02 14.21
CA ARG A 71 3.11 15.61 13.89
C ARG A 71 4.29 14.80 14.42
N LEU A 72 4.13 14.13 15.56
CA LEU A 72 5.19 13.27 16.10
C LEU A 72 5.29 11.98 15.29
N MET A 73 4.15 11.39 14.92
CA MET A 73 4.06 10.22 14.06
C MET A 73 4.79 10.48 12.74
N ASP A 74 4.44 11.54 12.01
CA ASP A 74 5.04 11.86 10.72
C ASP A 74 6.56 12.05 10.83
N ARG A 75 7.00 12.81 11.84
CA ARG A 75 8.44 13.01 12.11
C ARG A 75 9.17 11.71 12.39
N LEU A 76 8.59 10.82 13.21
CA LEU A 76 9.19 9.53 13.53
C LEU A 76 9.22 8.61 12.31
N CYS A 77 8.14 8.55 11.53
CA CYS A 77 8.05 7.77 10.31
C CYS A 77 9.07 8.25 9.28
N ILE A 78 9.10 9.55 8.95
CA ILE A 78 10.06 10.11 7.99
C ILE A 78 11.50 9.92 8.48
N TRP A 79 11.78 10.17 9.77
CA TRP A 79 13.10 9.93 10.34
C TRP A 79 13.53 8.46 10.20
N PHE A 80 12.62 7.53 10.47
CA PHE A 80 12.86 6.10 10.35
C PHE A 80 13.13 5.70 8.89
N LEU A 81 12.28 6.14 7.97
CA LEU A 81 12.44 5.91 6.53
C LEU A 81 13.80 6.40 6.05
N ARG A 82 14.16 7.64 6.37
CA ARG A 82 15.44 8.27 5.99
C ARG A 82 16.67 7.59 6.56
N ARG A 83 16.56 6.91 7.70
CA ARG A 83 17.73 6.40 8.44
C ARG A 83 17.91 4.88 8.38
N PHE A 84 16.84 4.10 8.20
CA PHE A 84 16.89 2.64 8.31
C PHE A 84 16.34 1.87 7.10
N VAL A 85 15.47 2.46 6.30
CA VAL A 85 14.81 1.75 5.19
C VAL A 85 15.66 1.84 3.93
N SER A 86 15.66 0.84 3.06
CA SER A 86 16.41 0.94 1.80
C SER A 86 15.79 1.98 0.85
N PRO A 87 16.56 2.65 -0.04
CA PRO A 87 15.98 3.55 -1.04
C PRO A 87 14.94 2.85 -1.92
N LEU A 88 15.21 1.60 -2.30
CA LEU A 88 14.28 0.78 -3.09
C LEU A 88 12.94 0.57 -2.38
N ALA A 89 12.96 0.22 -1.09
CA ALA A 89 11.74 0.08 -0.29
C ALA A 89 11.01 1.42 -0.08
N VAL A 90 11.75 2.53 0.01
CA VAL A 90 11.16 3.88 0.06
C VAL A 90 10.48 4.23 -1.26
N GLU A 91 11.10 3.92 -2.39
CA GLU A 91 10.51 4.15 -3.71
C GLU A 91 9.19 3.39 -3.86
N LEU A 92 9.18 2.09 -3.52
CA LEU A 92 7.97 1.26 -3.52
C LEU A 92 6.89 1.81 -2.57
N LEU A 93 7.28 2.37 -1.43
CA LEU A 93 6.35 3.00 -0.49
C LEU A 93 5.72 4.27 -1.07
N ILE A 94 6.53 5.21 -1.61
CA ILE A 94 6.03 6.45 -2.23
C ILE A 94 5.14 6.12 -3.43
N ARG A 95 5.58 5.17 -4.25
CA ARG A 95 4.86 4.70 -5.44
C ARG A 95 3.46 4.20 -5.11
N HIS A 96 3.30 3.48 -4.00
CA HIS A 96 2.00 2.98 -3.56
C HIS A 96 0.97 4.11 -3.37
N PHE A 97 1.35 5.23 -2.75
CA PHE A 97 0.46 6.38 -2.54
C PHE A 97 -0.03 6.97 -3.88
N VAL A 98 0.89 7.11 -4.83
CA VAL A 98 0.56 7.60 -6.18
C VAL A 98 -0.41 6.65 -6.88
N ILE A 99 -0.12 5.35 -6.81
CA ILE A 99 -0.91 4.33 -7.50
C ILE A 99 -2.31 4.22 -6.92
N GLU A 100 -2.45 4.17 -5.59
CA GLU A 100 -3.77 4.14 -4.96
C GLU A 100 -4.57 5.39 -5.34
N THR A 101 -3.94 6.57 -5.27
CA THR A 101 -4.55 7.83 -5.71
C THR A 101 -5.00 7.78 -7.17
N ASN A 102 -4.20 7.19 -8.07
CA ASN A 102 -4.57 7.02 -9.47
C ASN A 102 -5.79 6.10 -9.63
N LEU A 103 -5.87 5.00 -8.86
CA LEU A 103 -7.02 4.08 -8.87
C LEU A 103 -8.30 4.78 -8.38
N LEU A 104 -8.22 5.49 -7.26
CA LEU A 104 -9.35 6.25 -6.72
C LEU A 104 -9.82 7.32 -7.71
N ASN A 105 -8.88 8.05 -8.32
CA ASN A 105 -9.19 9.08 -9.31
C ASN A 105 -9.78 8.51 -10.60
N PHE A 106 -9.35 7.33 -11.03
CA PHE A 106 -10.00 6.62 -12.13
C PHE A 106 -11.46 6.32 -11.81
N ILE A 107 -11.75 5.83 -10.60
CA ILE A 107 -13.13 5.56 -10.15
C ILE A 107 -13.97 6.85 -10.13
N VAL A 108 -13.43 7.93 -9.55
CA VAL A 108 -14.11 9.24 -9.47
C VAL A 108 -14.46 9.77 -10.86
N ARG A 109 -13.51 9.78 -11.80
CA ARG A 109 -13.74 10.26 -13.18
C ARG A 109 -14.77 9.43 -13.94
N ASN A 110 -14.90 8.14 -13.60
CA ASN A 110 -15.77 7.20 -14.31
C ASN A 110 -17.10 6.94 -13.59
N THR A 111 -17.41 7.64 -12.49
CA THR A 111 -18.67 7.50 -11.75
C THR A 111 -19.36 8.87 -11.66
N ASP A 112 -20.69 8.88 -11.63
CA ASP A 112 -21.42 10.13 -11.33
C ASP A 112 -21.29 10.43 -9.83
N THR A 113 -20.38 11.34 -9.48
CA THR A 113 -20.13 11.76 -8.10
C THR A 113 -19.70 13.22 -8.04
N ALA A 114 -20.00 13.87 -6.91
CA ALA A 114 -19.56 15.23 -6.59
C ALA A 114 -18.22 15.25 -5.83
N ILE A 115 -17.55 14.09 -5.69
CA ILE A 115 -16.25 13.99 -5.03
C ILE A 115 -15.17 14.61 -5.92
N GLU A 116 -14.39 15.53 -5.35
CA GLU A 116 -13.22 16.08 -6.01
C GLU A 116 -12.10 15.02 -6.13
N PRO A 117 -11.33 15.02 -7.23
CA PRO A 117 -10.17 14.14 -7.38
C PRO A 117 -9.17 14.28 -6.22
N VAL A 118 -8.67 13.14 -5.76
CA VAL A 118 -7.66 13.03 -4.70
C VAL A 118 -6.33 13.60 -5.20
N ALA A 119 -5.73 14.51 -4.41
CA ALA A 119 -4.51 15.22 -4.78
C ALA A 119 -3.20 14.57 -4.26
N LEU A 120 -3.31 13.52 -3.44
CA LEU A 120 -2.17 12.94 -2.71
C LEU A 120 -1.22 12.14 -3.61
N ARG A 121 -0.34 12.83 -4.34
CA ARG A 121 0.66 12.23 -5.24
C ARG A 121 2.09 12.63 -4.82
N PRO A 122 2.61 12.09 -3.70
CA PRO A 122 3.95 12.40 -3.23
C PRO A 122 5.01 11.91 -4.23
N THR A 123 6.05 12.71 -4.45
CA THR A 123 7.20 12.36 -5.30
C THR A 123 8.46 12.08 -4.49
N ASP A 124 8.48 12.42 -3.20
CA ASP A 124 9.62 12.25 -2.31
C ASP A 124 9.18 11.93 -0.86
N LEU A 125 10.16 11.69 0.02
CA LEU A 125 9.90 11.44 1.44
C LEU A 125 9.35 12.65 2.21
N ALA A 126 9.59 13.88 1.75
CA ALA A 126 9.05 15.07 2.39
C ALA A 126 7.54 15.18 2.14
N GLY A 127 7.07 14.77 0.96
CA GLY A 127 5.66 14.67 0.60
C GLY A 127 4.86 13.62 1.38
N LEU A 128 5.53 12.72 2.13
CA LEU A 128 4.88 11.80 3.08
C LEU A 128 4.65 12.43 4.48
N GLY A 129 4.97 13.72 4.64
CA GLY A 129 4.70 14.48 5.86
C GLY A 129 3.26 14.99 5.95
N ASP A 130 3.02 15.85 6.94
CA ASP A 130 1.79 16.63 7.08
C ASP A 130 0.48 15.81 6.99
N ALA A 131 0.45 14.70 7.74
CA ALA A 131 -0.66 13.76 7.80
C ALA A 131 -0.99 13.03 6.48
N ALA A 132 -0.09 13.00 5.49
CA ALA A 132 -0.26 12.28 4.22
C ALA A 132 -0.73 10.83 4.40
N VAL A 133 -0.19 10.10 5.38
CA VAL A 133 -0.60 8.71 5.64
C VAL A 133 -2.05 8.62 6.15
N ILE A 134 -2.47 9.57 6.97
CA ILE A 134 -3.87 9.61 7.45
C ILE A 134 -4.79 10.02 6.31
N GLU A 135 -4.37 10.98 5.49
CA GLU A 135 -5.10 11.44 4.30
C GLU A 135 -5.31 10.29 3.32
N HIS A 136 -4.26 9.52 3.02
CA HIS A 136 -4.31 8.30 2.20
C HIS A 136 -5.45 7.37 2.65
N ASP A 137 -5.45 6.98 3.92
CA ASP A 137 -6.49 6.10 4.46
C ASP A 137 -7.88 6.73 4.37
N VAL A 138 -8.01 8.02 4.67
CA VAL A 138 -9.30 8.74 4.64
C VAL A 138 -9.83 8.87 3.22
N ASN A 139 -8.98 9.08 2.23
CA ASN A 139 -9.38 9.24 0.82
C ASN A 139 -10.14 8.03 0.30
N VAL A 140 -9.71 6.81 0.66
CA VAL A 140 -10.44 5.58 0.32
C VAL A 140 -11.87 5.61 0.86
N TYR A 141 -12.06 5.99 2.13
CA TYR A 141 -13.39 6.09 2.73
C TYR A 141 -14.24 7.17 2.06
N VAL A 142 -13.67 8.36 1.84
CA VAL A 142 -14.38 9.50 1.24
C VAL A 142 -14.88 9.13 -0.15
N VAL A 143 -14.01 8.54 -0.98
CA VAL A 143 -14.37 8.13 -2.32
C VAL A 143 -15.49 7.09 -2.26
N LEU A 144 -15.30 5.97 -1.58
CA LEU A 144 -16.27 4.87 -1.57
C LEU A 144 -17.62 5.25 -0.95
N ALA A 145 -17.63 6.10 0.08
CA ALA A 145 -18.87 6.54 0.70
C ALA A 145 -19.66 7.54 -0.17
N GLY A 146 -18.98 8.29 -1.05
CA GLY A 146 -19.60 9.30 -1.91
C GLY A 146 -19.88 8.82 -3.34
N LEU A 147 -19.62 7.56 -3.69
CA LEU A 147 -19.95 7.04 -5.01
C LEU A 147 -21.47 6.94 -5.20
N GLY A 148 -21.93 7.38 -6.38
CA GLY A 148 -23.24 7.03 -6.90
C GLY A 148 -23.29 5.59 -7.43
N PRO A 149 -24.37 5.22 -8.13
CA PRO A 149 -24.47 3.93 -8.81
C PRO A 149 -23.29 3.71 -9.77
N VAL A 150 -22.59 2.59 -9.58
CA VAL A 150 -21.49 2.19 -10.47
C VAL A 150 -22.08 1.36 -11.61
N ALA A 151 -21.73 1.71 -12.84
CA ALA A 151 -22.15 1.00 -14.03
C ALA A 151 -21.00 0.93 -15.04
N ARG A 152 -21.04 -0.08 -15.89
CA ARG A 152 -20.11 -0.21 -17.01
C ARG A 152 -20.12 1.02 -17.91
N ARG A 153 -18.91 1.53 -18.20
CA ARG A 153 -18.68 2.62 -19.16
C ARG A 153 -18.35 2.04 -20.54
N ALA A 154 -18.95 2.62 -21.58
CA ALA A 154 -18.64 2.27 -22.97
C ALA A 154 -17.24 2.78 -23.37
N ASP A 155 -16.86 3.96 -22.86
CA ASP A 155 -15.57 4.61 -23.07
C ASP A 155 -15.05 5.13 -21.72
N PRO A 156 -14.31 4.31 -20.96
CA PRO A 156 -13.75 4.73 -19.67
C PRO A 156 -12.65 5.79 -19.84
N ASP A 157 -12.64 6.81 -18.97
CA ASP A 157 -11.59 7.81 -18.91
C ASP A 157 -10.34 7.27 -18.19
N PHE A 158 -9.29 6.96 -18.97
CA PHE A 158 -8.01 6.45 -18.49
C PHE A 158 -6.95 7.55 -18.24
N THR A 159 -7.33 8.83 -18.22
CA THR A 159 -6.39 9.92 -17.93
C THR A 159 -5.81 9.79 -16.51
N GLY A 160 -4.61 10.34 -16.27
CA GLY A 160 -4.00 10.42 -14.93
C GLY A 160 -3.55 9.08 -14.34
N LEU A 161 -3.19 8.10 -15.18
CA LEU A 161 -2.57 6.83 -14.74
C LEU A 161 -1.03 6.88 -14.74
N ASP A 162 -0.44 8.05 -14.98
CA ASP A 162 1.00 8.26 -14.94
C ASP A 162 1.55 8.12 -13.51
N ILE A 163 2.81 7.73 -13.43
CA ILE A 163 3.58 7.68 -12.18
C ILE A 163 4.70 8.69 -12.37
N PRO A 164 4.77 9.76 -11.56
CA PRO A 164 5.81 10.75 -11.68
C PRO A 164 7.16 10.14 -11.29
N GLU A 165 8.25 10.83 -11.61
CA GLU A 165 9.57 10.44 -11.12
C GLU A 165 9.60 10.51 -9.59
N LEU A 166 10.12 9.46 -8.96
CA LEU A 166 10.13 9.30 -7.51
C LEU A 166 11.55 9.44 -6.99
N ASP A 167 11.77 10.39 -6.08
CA ASP A 167 13.03 10.57 -5.38
C ASP A 167 13.01 9.83 -4.04
N ALA A 168 13.64 8.67 -4.02
CA ALA A 168 13.83 7.88 -2.82
C ALA A 168 15.06 8.28 -1.98
N GLU A 169 15.65 9.46 -2.23
CA GLU A 169 16.89 9.95 -1.63
C GLU A 169 18.02 8.88 -1.72
N PRO A 170 18.41 8.42 -2.92
CA PRO A 170 19.31 7.26 -3.10
C PRO A 170 20.73 7.51 -2.60
N GLU A 171 21.20 8.76 -2.65
CA GLU A 171 22.55 9.16 -2.21
C GLU A 171 22.67 9.30 -0.69
N ARG A 172 21.54 9.26 0.04
CA ARG A 172 21.53 9.49 1.48
C ARG A 172 22.12 8.31 2.26
N VAL A 173 22.99 8.62 3.22
CA VAL A 173 23.62 7.61 4.07
C VAL A 173 22.64 7.10 5.14
N ARG A 174 22.36 5.81 5.11
CA ARG A 174 21.45 5.11 6.03
C ARG A 174 22.22 4.19 6.97
N LEU A 175 21.79 4.09 8.23
CA LEU A 175 22.38 3.18 9.22
C LEU A 175 22.16 1.72 8.86
N MET A 176 20.98 1.45 8.30
CA MET A 176 20.55 0.15 7.84
C MET A 176 19.79 0.33 6.52
N ARG A 177 19.59 -0.78 5.81
CA ARG A 177 18.85 -0.82 4.54
C ARG A 177 17.80 -1.93 4.62
N LEU A 178 16.77 -1.70 5.43
CA LEU A 178 15.64 -2.62 5.61
C LEU A 178 14.86 -2.79 4.30
N ASP A 179 14.41 -4.03 4.06
CA ASP A 179 13.38 -4.34 3.07
C ASP A 179 12.02 -3.78 3.49
N ILE A 180 11.10 -3.65 2.54
CA ILE A 180 9.79 -3.03 2.75
C ILE A 180 8.98 -3.75 3.83
N GLN A 181 8.98 -5.08 3.86
CA GLN A 181 8.15 -5.82 4.82
C GLN A 181 8.68 -5.69 6.26
N THR A 182 10.00 -5.77 6.44
CA THR A 182 10.62 -5.50 7.75
C THR A 182 10.41 -4.05 8.17
N ALA A 183 10.50 -3.10 7.23
CA ALA A 183 10.23 -1.70 7.50
C ALA A 183 8.78 -1.48 7.98
N LEU A 184 7.78 -2.06 7.29
CA LEU A 184 6.38 -1.98 7.68
C LEU A 184 6.11 -2.51 9.09
N CYS A 185 6.79 -3.59 9.51
CA CYS A 185 6.69 -4.10 10.89
C CYS A 185 7.08 -3.05 11.93
N LEU A 186 8.20 -2.35 11.73
CA LEU A 186 8.70 -1.35 12.67
C LEU A 186 7.93 -0.03 12.57
N MET A 187 7.57 0.37 11.34
CA MET A 187 6.85 1.59 11.05
C MET A 187 5.43 1.57 11.67
N ASN A 188 4.81 0.40 11.80
CA ASN A 188 3.52 0.23 12.46
C ASN A 188 3.52 0.67 13.95
N LEU A 189 4.68 0.67 14.63
CA LEU A 189 4.77 0.98 16.06
C LEU A 189 4.46 2.47 16.35
N PRO A 190 5.06 3.46 15.65
CA PRO A 190 4.64 4.85 15.71
C PRO A 190 3.14 5.05 15.46
N PHE A 191 2.53 4.35 14.50
CA PHE A 191 1.09 4.44 14.22
C PHE A 191 0.26 3.99 15.43
N ALA A 192 0.55 2.80 15.97
CA ALA A 192 -0.15 2.28 17.14
C ALA A 192 0.02 3.19 18.37
N ALA A 193 1.20 3.82 18.54
CA ALA A 193 1.51 4.68 19.67
C ALA A 193 0.92 6.08 19.57
N CYS A 194 0.93 6.70 18.38
CA CYS A 194 0.59 8.11 18.20
C CYS A 194 -0.86 8.38 17.77
N LEU A 195 -1.54 7.40 17.15
CA LEU A 195 -2.95 7.51 16.74
C LEU A 195 -3.90 7.10 17.85
N THR A 196 -5.12 7.66 17.88
CA THR A 196 -6.18 7.09 18.72
C THR A 196 -6.51 5.66 18.29
N PRO A 197 -7.06 4.83 19.20
CA PRO A 197 -7.54 3.49 18.83
C PRO A 197 -8.55 3.49 17.68
N GLU A 198 -9.35 4.54 17.54
CA GLU A 198 -10.35 4.69 16.47
C GLU A 198 -9.67 5.03 15.13
N GLU A 199 -8.74 6.00 15.11
CA GLU A 199 -7.95 6.33 13.90
C GLU A 199 -7.12 5.13 13.44
N TYR A 200 -6.44 4.45 14.35
CA TYR A 200 -5.65 3.26 14.01
C TYR A 200 -6.53 2.13 13.46
N ARG A 201 -7.72 1.90 14.05
CA ARG A 201 -8.65 0.88 13.54
C ARG A 201 -9.20 1.24 12.17
N ARG A 202 -9.46 2.53 11.91
CA ARG A 202 -9.87 3.05 10.60
C ARG A 202 -8.77 2.87 9.55
N ALA A 203 -7.53 3.23 9.88
CA ALA A 203 -6.36 3.01 9.02
C ALA A 203 -6.16 1.53 8.67
N VAL A 204 -6.28 0.62 9.65
CA VAL A 204 -6.17 -0.82 9.37
C VAL A 204 -7.33 -1.34 8.51
N HIS A 205 -8.49 -0.72 8.61
CA HIS A 205 -9.69 -1.15 7.89
C HIS A 205 -9.77 -0.57 6.47
N SER A 206 -9.08 0.53 6.13
CA SER A 206 -9.06 1.09 4.76
C SER A 206 -8.65 0.02 3.73
N MET A 207 -7.64 -0.79 4.05
CA MET A 207 -7.15 -1.90 3.22
C MET A 207 -8.19 -3.01 2.97
N ARG A 208 -9.28 -3.07 3.74
CA ARG A 208 -10.38 -4.04 3.49
C ARG A 208 -11.25 -3.64 2.30
N PHE A 209 -11.09 -2.41 1.81
CA PHE A 209 -11.82 -1.96 0.65
C PHE A 209 -11.18 -2.38 -0.68
N ASP A 210 -10.05 -3.08 -0.68
CA ASP A 210 -9.41 -3.59 -1.90
C ASP A 210 -10.39 -4.39 -2.76
N ASP A 211 -11.13 -5.31 -2.16
CA ASP A 211 -12.13 -6.12 -2.87
C ASP A 211 -13.26 -5.24 -3.45
N SER A 212 -13.62 -4.14 -2.78
CA SER A 212 -14.62 -3.18 -3.26
C SER A 212 -14.07 -2.35 -4.41
N ILE A 213 -12.85 -1.84 -4.31
CA ILE A 213 -12.15 -1.11 -5.37
C ILE A 213 -12.04 -2.01 -6.61
N LEU A 214 -11.56 -3.24 -6.47
CA LEU A 214 -11.44 -4.20 -7.57
C LEU A 214 -12.78 -4.51 -8.22
N ALA A 215 -13.86 -4.69 -7.43
CA ALA A 215 -15.20 -4.90 -7.97
C ALA A 215 -15.71 -3.70 -8.75
N ILE A 216 -15.46 -2.48 -8.26
CA ILE A 216 -15.83 -1.24 -8.94
C ILE A 216 -15.04 -1.09 -10.25
N LEU A 217 -13.73 -1.37 -10.24
CA LEU A 217 -12.91 -1.35 -11.44
C LEU A 217 -13.41 -2.37 -12.47
N ALA A 218 -13.77 -3.58 -12.04
CA ALA A 218 -14.34 -4.61 -12.90
C ALA A 218 -15.65 -4.15 -13.55
N GLU A 219 -16.54 -3.52 -12.76
CA GLU A 219 -17.82 -3.02 -13.26
C GLU A 219 -17.62 -1.88 -14.27
N ILE A 220 -16.84 -0.86 -13.92
CA ILE A 220 -16.57 0.31 -14.78
C ILE A 220 -15.97 -0.12 -16.13
N THR A 221 -14.94 -0.97 -16.10
CA THR A 221 -14.21 -1.40 -17.30
C THR A 221 -14.93 -2.53 -18.06
N GLY A 222 -15.83 -3.27 -17.39
CA GLY A 222 -16.39 -4.52 -17.90
C GLY A 222 -15.37 -5.67 -17.99
N ASP A 223 -14.21 -5.56 -17.32
CA ASP A 223 -13.16 -6.59 -17.31
C ASP A 223 -13.18 -7.40 -16.00
N PRO A 224 -13.56 -8.70 -16.03
CA PRO A 224 -13.62 -9.52 -14.82
C PRO A 224 -12.25 -9.89 -14.25
N THR A 225 -11.14 -9.54 -14.91
CA THR A 225 -9.78 -9.84 -14.45
C THR A 225 -9.49 -9.26 -13.07
N PHE A 226 -10.01 -8.06 -12.75
CA PHE A 226 -9.85 -7.44 -11.43
C PHE A 226 -10.38 -8.32 -10.30
N LEU A 227 -11.49 -9.05 -10.53
CA LEU A 227 -12.10 -9.92 -9.52
C LEU A 227 -11.21 -11.12 -9.14
N ARG A 228 -10.23 -11.48 -9.97
CA ARG A 228 -9.29 -12.58 -9.68
C ARG A 228 -8.30 -12.24 -8.57
N TRP A 229 -8.14 -10.95 -8.27
CA TRP A 229 -7.24 -10.47 -7.21
C TRP A 229 -7.97 -10.13 -5.91
N CYS A 230 -9.30 -10.28 -5.87
CA CYS A 230 -10.06 -10.20 -4.63
C CYS A 230 -9.62 -11.30 -3.67
N ASN A 231 -9.56 -10.98 -2.38
CA ASN A 231 -9.02 -11.88 -1.35
C ASN A 231 -10.09 -12.43 -0.40
N GLY A 232 -11.36 -12.10 -0.63
CA GLY A 232 -12.48 -12.50 0.22
C GLY A 232 -12.52 -11.71 1.54
N ASP A 233 -11.82 -10.58 1.59
CA ASP A 233 -11.77 -9.70 2.75
C ASP A 233 -12.97 -8.75 2.70
N LEU A 234 -14.15 -9.30 3.00
CA LEU A 234 -15.40 -8.54 2.99
C LEU A 234 -15.29 -7.28 3.86
N SER A 235 -15.57 -6.12 3.27
CA SER A 235 -15.49 -4.80 3.92
C SER A 235 -16.42 -4.65 5.14
N VAL A 236 -17.43 -5.53 5.29
CA VAL A 236 -18.30 -5.58 6.46
C VAL A 236 -17.60 -6.14 7.71
N ARG A 237 -16.47 -6.84 7.57
CA ARG A 237 -15.76 -7.47 8.68
C ARG A 237 -14.84 -6.49 9.38
N VAL A 238 -15.30 -5.95 10.51
CA VAL A 238 -14.52 -5.07 11.39
C VAL A 238 -13.76 -5.88 12.45
N ASP A 239 -13.02 -6.91 12.01
CA ASP A 239 -12.23 -7.74 12.93
C ASP A 239 -10.94 -7.01 13.35
N SER A 240 -10.72 -6.91 14.66
CA SER A 240 -9.55 -6.25 15.24
C SER A 240 -8.36 -7.21 15.34
N ASN A 241 -7.20 -6.81 14.79
CA ASN A 241 -5.87 -7.45 14.93
C ASN A 241 -5.47 -8.48 13.85
N ALA A 242 -5.79 -8.21 12.59
CA ALA A 242 -5.07 -8.85 11.49
C ALA A 242 -3.57 -8.47 11.50
N ASP A 243 -2.76 -9.25 10.79
CA ASP A 243 -1.34 -8.96 10.57
C ASP A 243 -1.14 -7.68 9.75
N VAL A 244 -1.16 -6.51 10.42
CA VAL A 244 -1.16 -5.21 9.75
C VAL A 244 -0.02 -5.07 8.74
N PRO A 245 1.25 -5.39 9.06
CA PRO A 245 2.35 -5.26 8.08
C PRO A 245 2.15 -6.13 6.84
N HIS A 246 1.60 -7.34 7.00
CA HIS A 246 1.30 -8.22 5.87
C HIS A 246 0.11 -7.72 5.06
N ALA A 247 -0.94 -7.21 5.73
CA ALA A 247 -2.10 -6.62 5.07
C ALA A 247 -1.68 -5.42 4.22
N VAL A 248 -0.87 -4.51 4.77
CA VAL A 248 -0.36 -3.32 4.05
C VAL A 248 0.47 -3.72 2.84
N TYR A 249 1.40 -4.68 3.00
CA TYR A 249 2.20 -5.14 1.86
C TYR A 249 1.35 -5.76 0.76
N ARG A 250 0.37 -6.59 1.14
CA ARG A 250 -0.53 -7.24 0.18
C ARG A 250 -1.40 -6.20 -0.54
N HIS A 251 -1.98 -5.27 0.20
CA HIS A 251 -2.75 -4.14 -0.32
C HIS A 251 -1.95 -3.37 -1.39
N ALA A 252 -0.73 -2.96 -1.08
CA ALA A 252 0.14 -2.26 -2.03
C ALA A 252 0.39 -3.07 -3.31
N VAL A 253 0.62 -4.39 -3.19
CA VAL A 253 0.81 -5.27 -4.36
C VAL A 253 -0.47 -5.38 -5.18
N ILE A 254 -1.64 -5.51 -4.57
CA ILE A 254 -2.92 -5.56 -5.29
C ILE A 254 -3.18 -4.28 -6.07
N CYS A 255 -2.93 -3.12 -5.45
CA CYS A 255 -3.05 -1.82 -6.13
C CYS A 255 -2.13 -1.73 -7.35
N GLU A 256 -0.89 -2.24 -7.26
CA GLU A 256 0.04 -2.30 -8.41
C GLU A 256 -0.49 -3.18 -9.55
N TYR A 257 -1.05 -4.36 -9.24
CA TYR A 257 -1.66 -5.22 -10.25
C TYR A 257 -2.83 -4.54 -10.93
N ALA A 258 -3.74 -3.93 -10.16
CA ALA A 258 -4.90 -3.24 -10.68
C ALA A 258 -4.50 -2.05 -11.56
N HIS A 259 -3.53 -1.25 -11.11
CA HIS A 259 -3.09 -0.06 -11.83
C HIS A 259 -2.37 -0.39 -13.14
N GLU A 260 -1.48 -1.36 -13.13
CA GLU A 260 -0.81 -1.82 -14.34
C GLU A 260 -1.82 -2.45 -15.33
N HIS A 261 -2.82 -3.19 -14.84
CA HIS A 261 -3.87 -3.70 -15.71
C HIS A 261 -4.71 -2.58 -16.34
N LEU A 262 -5.06 -1.53 -15.59
CA LEU A 262 -5.70 -0.34 -16.14
C LEU A 262 -4.83 0.33 -17.21
N ARG A 263 -3.52 0.47 -16.98
CA ARG A 263 -2.61 1.01 -17.99
C ARG A 263 -2.58 0.16 -19.27
N ARG A 264 -2.63 -1.17 -19.15
CA ARG A 264 -2.69 -2.08 -20.30
C ARG A 264 -4.02 -1.98 -21.05
N LEU A 265 -5.12 -1.75 -20.35
CA LEU A 265 -6.42 -1.48 -20.97
C LEU A 265 -6.40 -0.13 -21.71
N ALA A 266 -5.86 0.91 -21.09
CA ALA A 266 -5.70 2.23 -21.68
C ALA A 266 -4.86 2.20 -22.96
N ALA A 267 -3.81 1.36 -23.02
CA ALA A 267 -2.98 1.19 -24.21
C ALA A 267 -3.66 0.42 -25.36
N ARG A 268 -4.82 -0.20 -25.11
CA ARG A 268 -5.60 -0.97 -26.09
C ARG A 268 -6.88 -0.26 -26.55
N ALA A 269 -7.33 0.74 -25.80
CA ALA A 269 -8.46 1.60 -26.13
C ALA A 269 -8.05 2.63 -27.21
#